data_AF-A0A8S3CL43-F1
#
_entry.id   AF-A0A8S3CL43-F1
#
_cell.length_a   1.000
_cell.length_b   1.000
_cell.length_c   1.000
_cell.angle_alpha   90.00
_cell.angle_beta   90.00
_cell.angle_gamma   90.00
#
_symmetry.space_group_name_H-M   'P 1'
#
loop_
_entity.id
_entity.type
_entity.pdbx_description
1 polymer ?
#
loop_
_entity_poly.entity_id
_entity_poly.type
_entity_poly.pdbx_seq_one_letter_code
_entity_poly.pdbx_strand_id
1 'polypeptide(L)'
;MHRFILDCTATEYFSNFVWFIRNHVLDFDSLIRNNRDVNHRGQLTSSLEEYLDHIHYLQDIFLLNVDNLNNVLKDQLMNRLLIPVYIFSLIKRDKFSRVKDPRIMLDQLSTLFLLAEVFLVIHYRPVVEELADIILSADVETVEAIQHRYGEQISYSLPPASLEICLAKYEANDESDASDPEVVLKVVDINDDEERRQYEGEHSRLRSASSLSANHQTTETNIKPASLYVSNWTDDEKYRRTKNPMRLNNAQIADRPYFNTLIKALECTENDQLCFYALSVLLTMTTNPAVDSVIIESVCLTVKSSDKSFYNVSLVDKLCDILELATIHDSNIRIVTLSLAISLLKKLVYDEEKKISYLSDHNMARIDQARKQATTDLRRYYPQQELLLDMFEDEYRQTQLNPLRIEHFLKDSCMLFPPSTTPLSGVEFIKRLPSGDIERA
;
A
#
# COMPACT_ATOMS: atom_id res chain seq x y z
N MET A 1 -33.06 -13.58 -5.34
CA MET A 1 -33.57 -12.20 -5.17
C MET A 1 -32.69 -11.39 -4.23
N HIS A 2 -32.58 -11.73 -2.94
CA HIS A 2 -31.71 -11.00 -1.98
C HIS A 2 -30.23 -10.87 -2.41
N ARG A 3 -29.67 -11.92 -3.04
CA ARG A 3 -28.31 -11.94 -3.61
C ARG A 3 -28.15 -10.98 -4.81
N PHE A 4 -29.18 -10.82 -5.62
CA PHE A 4 -29.18 -9.92 -6.78
C PHE A 4 -29.40 -8.45 -6.37
N ILE A 5 -30.26 -8.21 -5.37
CA ILE A 5 -30.54 -6.89 -4.81
C ILE A 5 -29.28 -6.32 -4.13
N LEU A 6 -28.60 -7.11 -3.30
CA LEU A 6 -27.33 -6.69 -2.69
C LEU A 6 -26.27 -6.40 -3.75
N ASP A 7 -26.12 -7.25 -4.77
CA ASP A 7 -25.07 -7.09 -5.78
C ASP A 7 -25.29 -5.86 -6.67
N CYS A 8 -26.51 -5.56 -7.11
CA CYS A 8 -26.78 -4.37 -7.94
C CYS A 8 -26.65 -3.06 -7.17
N THR A 9 -27.25 -2.96 -5.98
CA THR A 9 -27.24 -1.70 -5.21
C THR A 9 -25.88 -1.43 -4.56
N ALA A 10 -25.19 -2.47 -4.08
CA ALA A 10 -23.84 -2.31 -3.53
C ALA A 10 -22.81 -1.96 -4.60
N THR A 11 -22.95 -2.48 -5.83
CA THR A 11 -22.04 -2.14 -6.94
C THR A 11 -22.07 -0.65 -7.25
N GLU A 12 -23.26 -0.05 -7.30
CA GLU A 12 -23.41 1.38 -7.57
C GLU A 12 -22.96 2.24 -6.39
N TYR A 13 -23.33 1.85 -5.17
CA TYR A 13 -22.86 2.50 -3.94
C TYR A 13 -21.33 2.55 -3.89
N PHE A 14 -20.65 1.40 -4.01
CA PHE A 14 -19.19 1.34 -3.93
C PHE A 14 -18.51 1.97 -5.13
N SER A 15 -19.14 1.92 -6.31
CA SER A 15 -18.65 2.65 -7.48
C SER A 15 -18.61 4.17 -7.22
N ASN A 16 -19.66 4.74 -6.61
CA ASN A 16 -19.71 6.14 -6.22
C ASN A 16 -18.73 6.46 -5.08
N PHE A 17 -18.67 5.59 -4.08
CA PHE A 17 -17.78 5.79 -2.93
C PHE A 17 -16.30 5.77 -3.33
N VAL A 18 -15.88 4.77 -4.12
CA VAL A 18 -14.51 4.70 -4.65
C VAL A 18 -14.21 5.87 -5.60
N TRP A 19 -15.19 6.34 -6.38
CA TRP A 19 -15.03 7.54 -7.20
C TRP A 19 -14.82 8.80 -6.36
N PHE A 20 -15.55 8.94 -5.23
CA PHE A 20 -15.38 10.04 -4.30
C PHE A 20 -13.97 10.05 -3.69
N ILE A 21 -13.52 8.90 -3.16
CA ILE A 21 -12.15 8.75 -2.62
C ILE A 21 -11.11 9.06 -3.71
N ARG A 22 -11.32 8.59 -4.94
CA ARG A 22 -10.43 8.88 -6.07
C ARG A 22 -10.25 10.37 -6.29
N ASN A 23 -11.33 11.15 -6.33
CA ASN A 23 -11.24 12.60 -6.54
C ASN A 23 -10.57 13.28 -5.36
N HIS A 24 -10.93 12.90 -4.14
CA HIS A 24 -10.30 13.44 -2.94
C HIS A 24 -8.78 13.24 -2.96
N VAL A 25 -8.32 12.06 -3.38
CA VAL A 25 -6.89 11.76 -3.50
C VAL A 25 -6.20 12.56 -4.62
N LEU A 26 -6.89 12.84 -5.72
CA LEU A 26 -6.37 13.71 -6.78
C LEU A 26 -6.28 15.18 -6.33
N ASP A 27 -7.28 15.65 -5.59
CA ASP A 27 -7.29 16.99 -4.99
C ASP A 27 -6.20 17.12 -3.92
N PHE A 28 -6.02 16.08 -3.10
CA PHE A 28 -4.93 15.97 -2.12
C PHE A 28 -3.55 16.04 -2.78
N ASP A 29 -3.31 15.30 -3.86
CA ASP A 29 -2.06 15.39 -4.64
C ASP A 29 -1.85 16.78 -5.22
N SER A 30 -2.91 17.42 -5.71
CA SER A 30 -2.88 18.80 -6.19
C SER A 30 -2.48 19.78 -5.07
N LEU A 31 -2.99 19.58 -3.85
CA LEU A 31 -2.60 20.39 -2.68
C LEU A 31 -1.11 20.25 -2.37
N ILE A 32 -0.57 19.02 -2.38
CA ILE A 32 0.86 18.76 -2.13
C ILE A 32 1.73 19.42 -3.21
N ARG A 33 1.34 19.31 -4.48
CA ARG A 33 2.10 19.87 -5.61
C ARG A 33 2.13 21.39 -5.59
N ASN A 34 1.00 22.02 -5.31
CA ASN A 34 0.83 23.47 -5.44
C ASN A 34 1.25 24.23 -4.18
N ASN A 35 1.15 23.61 -2.99
CA ASN A 35 1.39 24.29 -1.73
C ASN A 35 2.61 23.68 -1.03
N ARG A 36 3.81 24.15 -1.38
CA ARG A 36 5.05 23.77 -0.68
C ARG A 36 5.34 24.61 0.57
N ASP A 37 4.49 25.58 0.87
CA ASP A 37 4.67 26.52 1.98
C ASP A 37 3.89 26.09 3.23
N VAL A 38 4.51 26.29 4.40
CA VAL A 38 3.99 25.93 5.74
C VAL A 38 2.61 26.55 6.03
N ASN A 39 2.24 27.64 5.36
CA ASN A 39 0.96 28.33 5.56
C ASN A 39 -0.27 27.48 5.21
N HIS A 40 -0.11 26.45 4.38
CA HIS A 40 -1.20 25.54 3.99
C HIS A 40 -1.19 24.22 4.78
N ARG A 41 -0.33 24.10 5.81
CA ARG A 41 -0.21 22.89 6.62
C ARG A 41 -1.54 22.48 7.24
N GLY A 42 -2.33 23.44 7.73
CA GLY A 42 -3.65 23.14 8.31
C GLY A 42 -4.62 22.50 7.33
N GLN A 43 -4.70 23.02 6.10
CA GLN A 43 -5.56 22.46 5.06
C GLN A 43 -5.12 21.07 4.64
N LEU A 44 -3.80 20.84 4.49
CA LEU A 44 -3.28 19.52 4.16
C LEU A 44 -3.53 18.52 5.29
N THR A 45 -3.36 18.92 6.54
CA THR A 45 -3.68 18.08 7.70
C THR A 45 -5.15 17.67 7.68
N SER A 46 -6.08 18.60 7.52
CA SER A 46 -7.51 18.26 7.47
C SER A 46 -7.86 17.37 6.29
N SER A 47 -7.26 17.60 5.11
CA SER A 47 -7.48 16.74 3.95
C SER A 47 -6.89 15.33 4.14
N LEU A 48 -5.75 15.23 4.84
CA LEU A 48 -5.14 13.96 5.21
C LEU A 48 -6.03 13.20 6.20
N GLU A 49 -6.52 13.86 7.24
CA GLU A 49 -7.43 13.26 8.24
C GLU A 49 -8.68 12.68 7.57
N GLU A 50 -9.31 13.44 6.66
CA GLU A 50 -10.46 12.97 5.89
C GLU A 50 -10.12 11.74 5.02
N TYR A 51 -8.93 11.70 4.43
CA TYR A 51 -8.47 10.55 3.64
C TYR A 51 -8.27 9.32 4.53
N LEU A 52 -7.65 9.49 5.69
CA LEU A 52 -7.44 8.42 6.66
C LEU A 52 -8.78 7.86 7.15
N ASP A 53 -9.77 8.72 7.40
CA ASP A 53 -11.12 8.30 7.76
C ASP A 53 -11.74 7.43 6.65
N HIS A 54 -11.55 7.78 5.37
CA HIS A 54 -12.04 6.95 4.26
C HIS A 54 -11.38 5.57 4.21
N ILE A 55 -10.06 5.49 4.40
CA ILE A 55 -9.35 4.20 4.38
C ILE A 55 -9.71 3.35 5.59
N HIS A 56 -9.86 3.95 6.77
CA HIS A 56 -10.35 3.25 7.97
C HIS A 56 -11.79 2.76 7.77
N TYR A 57 -12.66 3.56 7.17
CA TYR A 57 -14.03 3.15 6.85
C TYR A 57 -14.07 1.98 5.86
N LEU A 58 -13.21 1.96 4.85
CA LEU A 58 -13.06 0.81 3.96
C LEU A 58 -12.65 -0.45 4.72
N GLN A 59 -11.69 -0.32 5.63
CA GLN A 59 -11.25 -1.43 6.48
C GLN A 59 -12.38 -1.93 7.38
N ASP A 60 -13.18 -1.04 7.96
CA ASP A 60 -14.33 -1.41 8.79
C ASP A 60 -15.39 -2.17 7.99
N ILE A 61 -15.66 -1.77 6.74
CA ILE A 61 -16.54 -2.53 5.84
C ILE A 61 -15.99 -3.94 5.62
N PHE A 62 -14.69 -4.08 5.34
CA PHE A 62 -14.10 -5.41 5.16
C PHE A 62 -14.21 -6.29 6.41
N LEU A 63 -14.08 -5.69 7.62
CA LEU A 63 -14.22 -6.38 8.91
C LEU A 63 -15.64 -6.91 9.18
N LEU A 64 -16.68 -6.40 8.48
CA LEU A 64 -18.04 -6.97 8.55
C LEU A 64 -18.09 -8.41 8.04
N ASN A 65 -17.09 -8.87 7.27
CA ASN A 65 -16.96 -10.23 6.76
C ASN A 65 -18.18 -10.71 5.94
N VAL A 66 -18.75 -9.82 5.13
CA VAL A 66 -19.82 -10.15 4.19
C VAL A 66 -19.20 -10.41 2.82
N ASP A 67 -18.95 -11.68 2.47
CA ASP A 67 -18.14 -12.08 1.30
C ASP A 67 -18.57 -11.40 -0.02
N ASN A 68 -19.86 -11.39 -0.34
CA ASN A 68 -20.34 -10.78 -1.59
C ASN A 68 -20.06 -9.27 -1.61
N LEU A 69 -20.32 -8.59 -0.49
CA LEU A 69 -20.09 -7.15 -0.34
C LEU A 69 -18.60 -6.83 -0.49
N ASN A 70 -17.76 -7.61 0.20
CA ASN A 70 -16.31 -7.47 0.16
C ASN A 70 -15.75 -7.74 -1.24
N ASN A 71 -16.31 -8.69 -1.98
CA ASN A 71 -15.91 -8.94 -3.37
C ASN A 71 -16.28 -7.77 -4.29
N VAL A 72 -17.49 -7.23 -4.17
CA VAL A 72 -17.91 -6.06 -4.96
C VAL A 72 -17.03 -4.85 -4.62
N LEU A 73 -16.81 -4.58 -3.32
CA LEU A 73 -15.96 -3.47 -2.89
C LEU A 73 -14.51 -3.65 -3.39
N LYS A 74 -13.95 -4.85 -3.24
CA LYS A 74 -12.61 -5.20 -3.74
C LYS A 74 -12.50 -4.94 -5.24
N ASP A 75 -13.46 -5.39 -6.03
CA ASP A 75 -13.48 -5.16 -7.46
C ASP A 75 -13.58 -3.67 -7.80
N GLN A 76 -14.42 -2.90 -7.13
CA GLN A 76 -14.48 -1.44 -7.36
C GLN A 76 -13.17 -0.75 -6.97
N LEU A 77 -12.62 -1.09 -5.80
CA LEU A 77 -11.41 -0.48 -5.25
C LEU A 77 -10.18 -0.76 -6.12
N MET A 78 -9.97 -2.02 -6.51
CA MET A 78 -8.85 -2.42 -7.38
C MET A 78 -8.98 -1.79 -8.77
N ASN A 79 -10.17 -1.88 -9.37
CA ASN A 79 -10.35 -1.54 -10.78
C ASN A 79 -10.56 -0.04 -11.06
N ARG A 80 -10.88 0.77 -10.05
CA ARG A 80 -11.15 2.22 -10.22
C ARG A 80 -10.19 3.14 -9.48
N LEU A 81 -9.55 2.68 -8.41
CA LEU A 81 -8.65 3.48 -7.59
C LEU A 81 -7.23 2.90 -7.56
N LEU A 82 -7.04 1.73 -6.95
CA LEU A 82 -5.69 1.25 -6.63
C LEU A 82 -4.86 0.98 -7.88
N ILE A 83 -5.36 0.22 -8.86
CA ILE A 83 -4.59 -0.06 -10.08
C ILE A 83 -4.49 1.20 -10.97
N PRO A 84 -5.60 1.83 -11.39
CA PRO A 84 -5.54 2.87 -12.41
C PRO A 84 -4.91 4.17 -11.92
N VAL A 85 -4.99 4.45 -10.62
CA VAL A 85 -4.50 5.71 -10.03
C VAL A 85 -3.21 5.46 -9.27
N TYR A 86 -3.14 4.51 -8.34
CA TYR A 86 -1.95 4.38 -7.50
C TYR A 86 -0.84 3.63 -8.24
N ILE A 87 -1.11 2.41 -8.72
CA ILE A 87 -0.11 1.58 -9.40
C ILE A 87 0.39 2.25 -10.68
N PHE A 88 -0.49 2.77 -11.52
CA PHE A 88 -0.06 3.45 -12.75
C PHE A 88 0.75 4.72 -12.50
N SER A 89 0.53 5.43 -11.38
CA SER A 89 1.30 6.63 -11.02
C SER A 89 2.68 6.32 -10.44
N LEU A 90 2.97 5.05 -10.12
CA LEU A 90 4.27 4.64 -9.60
C LEU A 90 5.37 4.76 -10.66
N ILE A 91 5.06 4.50 -11.94
CA ILE A 91 6.01 4.54 -13.05
C ILE A 91 6.04 5.94 -13.67
N LYS A 92 7.24 6.46 -13.96
CA LYS A 92 7.41 7.74 -14.66
C LYS A 92 6.76 7.73 -16.05
N ARG A 93 6.05 8.82 -16.35
CA ARG A 93 5.15 9.06 -17.50
C ARG A 93 5.63 8.54 -18.86
N ASP A 94 6.93 8.58 -19.14
CA ASP A 94 7.42 8.41 -20.52
C ASP A 94 7.67 6.95 -20.94
N LYS A 95 7.73 6.00 -19.99
CA LYS A 95 8.14 4.63 -20.33
C LYS A 95 6.98 3.69 -20.64
N PHE A 96 5.82 3.92 -20.03
CA PHE A 96 4.69 2.99 -20.09
C PHE A 96 3.31 3.67 -20.06
N SER A 97 3.17 4.99 -19.91
CA SER A 97 1.84 5.59 -19.75
C SER A 97 1.07 5.68 -21.07
N ARG A 98 0.12 4.76 -21.26
CA ARG A 98 -0.98 4.91 -22.24
C ARG A 98 -2.17 5.71 -21.69
N VAL A 99 -2.11 6.14 -20.42
CA VAL A 99 -3.12 7.00 -19.79
C VAL A 99 -3.08 8.36 -20.49
N LYS A 100 -4.12 8.66 -21.27
CA LYS A 100 -4.20 9.85 -22.12
C LYS A 100 -4.46 11.14 -21.34
N ASP A 101 -5.00 11.06 -20.12
CA ASP A 101 -5.28 12.23 -19.28
C ASP A 101 -4.30 12.33 -18.10
N PRO A 102 -3.38 13.33 -18.11
CA PRO A 102 -2.42 13.52 -17.02
C PRO A 102 -3.08 13.94 -15.69
N ARG A 103 -4.35 14.36 -15.69
CA ARG A 103 -5.07 14.78 -14.47
C ARG A 103 -5.42 13.64 -13.53
N ILE A 104 -5.32 12.40 -13.99
CA ILE A 104 -5.64 11.20 -13.19
C ILE A 104 -4.38 10.63 -12.53
N MET A 105 -3.20 11.13 -12.89
CA MET A 105 -1.94 10.61 -12.37
C MET A 105 -1.43 11.43 -11.19
N LEU A 106 -1.18 10.72 -10.09
CA LEU A 106 -0.59 11.23 -8.86
C LEU A 106 0.90 11.49 -9.02
N ASP A 107 1.46 12.33 -8.14
CA ASP A 107 2.90 12.51 -8.09
C ASP A 107 3.54 11.26 -7.48
N GLN A 108 4.82 11.02 -7.78
CA GLN A 108 5.51 9.86 -7.23
C GLN A 108 5.52 9.89 -5.69
N LEU A 109 5.68 11.08 -5.09
CA LEU A 109 5.66 11.24 -3.63
C LEU A 109 4.31 10.82 -3.03
N SER A 110 3.22 11.42 -3.52
CA SER A 110 1.85 11.13 -3.08
C SER A 110 1.51 9.66 -3.29
N THR A 111 1.91 9.08 -4.42
CA THR A 111 1.67 7.66 -4.73
C THR A 111 2.31 6.73 -3.70
N LEU A 112 3.58 6.97 -3.35
CA LEU A 112 4.28 6.15 -2.35
C LEU A 112 3.65 6.31 -0.96
N PHE A 113 3.28 7.53 -0.59
CA PHE A 113 2.58 7.80 0.66
C PHE A 113 1.25 7.03 0.75
N LEU A 114 0.38 7.17 -0.24
CA LEU A 114 -0.95 6.54 -0.26
C LEU A 114 -0.85 5.01 -0.29
N LEU A 115 0.12 4.46 -1.00
CA LEU A 115 0.38 3.01 -0.96
C LEU A 115 0.87 2.55 0.42
N ALA A 116 1.73 3.33 1.08
CA ALA A 116 2.19 3.00 2.43
C ALA A 116 1.01 2.96 3.41
N GLU A 117 0.08 3.91 3.31
CA GLU A 117 -1.16 3.95 4.09
C GLU A 117 -2.09 2.76 3.80
N VAL A 118 -2.30 2.43 2.52
CA VAL A 118 -3.12 1.26 2.14
C VAL A 118 -2.57 -0.03 2.76
N PHE A 119 -1.26 -0.26 2.67
CA PHE A 119 -0.61 -1.42 3.29
C PHE A 119 -0.55 -1.34 4.81
N LEU A 120 -0.68 -0.15 5.41
CA LEU A 120 -0.71 0.00 6.86
C LEU A 120 -2.10 -0.29 7.43
N VAL A 121 -3.15 0.19 6.78
CA VAL A 121 -4.52 0.19 7.32
C VAL A 121 -5.35 -0.98 6.82
N ILE A 122 -5.26 -1.32 5.53
CA ILE A 122 -6.10 -2.38 4.94
C ILE A 122 -5.49 -3.75 5.25
N HIS A 123 -6.30 -4.62 5.84
CA HIS A 123 -5.94 -6.01 6.19
C HIS A 123 -6.80 -7.05 5.45
N TYR A 124 -7.61 -6.61 4.48
CA TYR A 124 -8.38 -7.52 3.64
C TYR A 124 -7.47 -8.21 2.61
N ARG A 125 -7.16 -9.47 2.89
CA ARG A 125 -6.19 -10.31 2.17
C ARG A 125 -6.30 -10.23 0.62
N PRO A 126 -7.49 -10.39 -0.01
CA PRO A 126 -7.60 -10.31 -1.47
C PRO A 126 -7.18 -8.98 -2.10
N VAL A 127 -7.24 -7.86 -1.37
CA VAL A 127 -6.80 -6.55 -1.88
C VAL A 127 -5.29 -6.42 -1.72
N VAL A 128 -4.76 -6.67 -0.52
CA VAL A 128 -3.33 -6.44 -0.24
C VAL A 128 -2.43 -7.44 -0.95
N GLU A 129 -2.85 -8.70 -1.11
CA GLU A 129 -2.07 -9.70 -1.85
C GLU A 129 -1.99 -9.36 -3.34
N GLU A 130 -3.12 -9.00 -3.95
CA GLU A 130 -3.16 -8.64 -5.36
C GLU A 130 -2.32 -7.38 -5.62
N LEU A 131 -2.40 -6.38 -4.73
CA LEU A 131 -1.60 -5.17 -4.82
C LEU A 131 -0.10 -5.46 -4.64
N ALA A 132 0.27 -6.28 -3.66
CA ALA A 132 1.65 -6.65 -3.39
C ALA A 132 2.24 -7.46 -4.56
N ASP A 133 1.51 -8.42 -5.11
CA ASP A 133 1.96 -9.22 -6.26
C ASP A 133 2.18 -8.35 -7.50
N ILE A 134 1.27 -7.42 -7.79
CA ILE A 134 1.46 -6.47 -8.90
C ILE A 134 2.72 -5.62 -8.69
N ILE A 135 2.92 -5.06 -7.49
CA ILE A 135 4.07 -4.19 -7.22
C ILE A 135 5.40 -4.95 -7.28
N LEU A 136 5.44 -6.17 -6.73
CA LEU A 136 6.67 -6.93 -6.51
C LEU A 136 7.03 -7.92 -7.63
N SER A 137 6.03 -8.44 -8.35
CA SER A 137 6.19 -9.56 -9.27
C SER A 137 5.88 -9.20 -10.73
N ALA A 138 5.10 -8.15 -11.00
CA ALA A 138 4.69 -7.84 -12.38
C ALA A 138 5.90 -7.50 -13.25
N ASP A 139 6.03 -8.23 -14.35
CA ASP A 139 7.02 -7.98 -15.39
C ASP A 139 6.51 -6.92 -16.40
N VAL A 140 7.36 -6.54 -17.35
CA VAL A 140 7.02 -5.54 -18.37
C VAL A 140 5.77 -5.93 -19.17
N GLU A 141 5.65 -7.19 -19.58
CA GLU A 141 4.51 -7.69 -20.37
C GLU A 141 3.20 -7.63 -19.56
N THR A 142 3.25 -8.02 -18.29
CA THR A 142 2.12 -7.96 -17.36
C THR A 142 1.68 -6.52 -17.15
N VAL A 143 2.62 -5.58 -16.98
CA VAL A 143 2.31 -4.15 -16.87
C VAL A 143 1.57 -3.65 -18.11
N GLU A 144 2.04 -3.97 -19.31
CA GLU A 144 1.36 -3.59 -20.55
C GLU A 144 -0.05 -4.19 -20.67
N ALA A 145 -0.21 -5.46 -20.28
CA ALA A 145 -1.50 -6.14 -20.30
C ALA A 145 -2.51 -5.53 -19.29
N ILE A 146 -2.05 -5.23 -18.08
CA ILE A 146 -2.84 -4.52 -17.05
C ILE A 146 -3.25 -3.16 -17.60
N GLN A 147 -2.31 -2.38 -18.13
CA GLN A 147 -2.61 -1.08 -18.71
C GLN A 147 -3.57 -1.14 -19.90
N HIS A 148 -3.50 -2.17 -20.73
CA HIS A 148 -4.47 -2.36 -21.82
C HIS A 148 -5.88 -2.62 -21.27
N ARG A 149 -6.02 -3.49 -20.26
CA ARG A 149 -7.30 -3.81 -19.64
C ARG A 149 -7.95 -2.58 -19.01
N TYR A 150 -7.18 -1.82 -18.22
CA TYR A 150 -7.71 -0.69 -17.48
C TYR A 150 -7.79 0.60 -18.32
N GLY A 151 -6.90 0.78 -19.30
CA GLY A 151 -6.88 1.97 -20.16
C GLY A 151 -8.17 2.15 -20.98
N GLU A 152 -8.86 1.06 -21.32
CA GLU A 152 -10.17 1.09 -21.97
C GLU A 152 -11.33 1.28 -20.97
N GLN A 153 -11.13 0.92 -19.71
CA GLN A 153 -12.16 0.92 -18.64
C GLN A 153 -12.14 2.16 -17.73
N ILE A 154 -11.13 3.04 -17.82
CA ILE A 154 -11.14 4.31 -17.08
C ILE A 154 -12.30 5.16 -17.60
N SER A 155 -13.47 4.99 -17.00
CA SER A 155 -14.59 5.90 -17.19
C SER A 155 -14.24 7.19 -16.47
N TYR A 156 -14.16 8.27 -17.25
CA TYR A 156 -13.86 9.63 -16.79
C TYR A 156 -15.09 10.33 -16.20
N SER A 157 -16.26 9.71 -16.27
CA SER A 157 -17.52 10.28 -15.81
C SER A 157 -17.89 9.79 -14.41
N LEU A 158 -18.55 10.66 -13.64
CA LEU A 158 -19.31 10.27 -12.46
C LEU A 158 -20.16 9.03 -12.80
N PRO A 159 -20.20 7.98 -11.95
CA PRO A 159 -21.06 6.84 -12.20
C PRO A 159 -22.52 7.32 -12.37
N PRO A 160 -23.27 6.75 -13.33
CA PRO A 160 -24.48 7.37 -13.88
C PRO A 160 -25.71 7.47 -12.94
N ALA A 161 -25.60 7.13 -11.65
CA ALA A 161 -26.72 7.24 -10.72
C ALA A 161 -26.28 7.54 -9.28
N SER A 162 -26.96 8.50 -8.64
CA SER A 162 -27.02 8.59 -7.18
C SER A 162 -27.82 7.40 -6.63
N LEU A 163 -27.53 6.95 -5.41
CA LEU A 163 -28.31 5.89 -4.75
C LEU A 163 -29.82 6.16 -4.81
N GLU A 164 -30.22 7.42 -4.68
CA GLU A 164 -31.62 7.87 -4.78
C GLU A 164 -32.27 7.51 -6.12
N ILE A 165 -31.56 7.67 -7.24
CA ILE A 165 -32.10 7.36 -8.58
C ILE A 165 -32.28 5.85 -8.75
N CYS A 166 -31.42 5.03 -8.15
CA CYS A 166 -31.52 3.57 -8.28
C CYS A 166 -32.50 2.94 -7.29
N LEU A 167 -32.63 3.51 -6.09
CA LEU A 167 -33.73 3.21 -5.18
C LEU A 167 -35.07 3.60 -5.79
N ALA A 168 -35.19 4.79 -6.40
CA ALA A 168 -36.41 5.24 -7.08
C ALA A 168 -36.80 4.38 -8.30
N LYS A 169 -35.81 3.87 -9.06
CA LYS A 169 -36.07 2.90 -10.14
C LYS A 169 -36.59 1.56 -9.62
N TYR A 170 -36.22 1.18 -8.41
CA TYR A 170 -36.71 -0.04 -7.77
C TYR A 170 -38.11 0.16 -7.19
N GLU A 171 -38.35 1.27 -6.50
CA GLU A 171 -39.68 1.67 -6.04
C GLU A 171 -40.67 1.80 -7.20
N ALA A 172 -40.22 2.29 -8.37
CA ALA A 172 -41.02 2.35 -9.59
C ALA A 172 -41.26 0.98 -10.27
N ASN A 173 -40.43 -0.03 -9.99
CA ASN A 173 -40.62 -1.38 -10.53
C ASN A 173 -41.53 -2.24 -9.63
N ASP A 174 -41.55 -2.00 -8.31
CA ASP A 174 -42.47 -2.67 -7.37
C ASP A 174 -43.93 -2.22 -7.54
N GLU A 175 -44.20 -1.06 -8.13
CA GLU A 175 -45.58 -0.65 -8.47
C GLU A 175 -46.20 -1.43 -9.65
N SER A 176 -45.43 -2.26 -10.35
CA SER A 176 -45.90 -3.00 -11.53
C SER A 176 -46.21 -4.48 -11.31
N ASP A 177 -45.98 -5.02 -10.10
CA ASP A 177 -46.29 -6.42 -9.77
C ASP A 177 -46.92 -6.56 -8.38
N ALA A 178 -48.04 -5.87 -8.17
CA ALA A 178 -48.90 -6.04 -6.99
C ALA A 178 -49.66 -7.38 -7.06
N SER A 179 -48.99 -8.48 -6.72
CA SER A 179 -49.61 -9.69 -6.19
C SER A 179 -48.83 -10.17 -4.96
N ASP A 180 -49.28 -9.68 -3.80
CA ASP A 180 -48.77 -10.04 -2.47
C ASP A 180 -48.80 -11.58 -2.24
N PRO A 181 -47.91 -12.13 -1.37
CA PRO A 181 -48.26 -12.06 0.05
C PRO A 181 -47.07 -11.77 0.99
N GLU A 182 -47.22 -10.67 1.73
CA GLU A 182 -47.12 -10.57 3.19
C GLU A 182 -45.94 -11.34 3.83
N VAL A 183 -44.74 -10.76 3.78
CA VAL A 183 -43.66 -11.11 4.70
C VAL A 183 -43.65 -10.10 5.84
N VAL A 184 -44.34 -10.46 6.92
CA VAL A 184 -44.26 -9.74 8.20
C VAL A 184 -42.83 -9.82 8.72
N LEU A 185 -42.10 -8.70 8.65
CA LEU A 185 -40.90 -8.45 9.43
C LEU A 185 -41.28 -8.45 10.91
N LYS A 186 -41.13 -9.60 11.59
CA LYS A 186 -41.02 -9.61 13.04
C LYS A 186 -39.66 -9.01 13.39
N VAL A 187 -39.70 -7.77 13.89
CA VAL A 187 -38.64 -7.20 14.71
C VAL A 187 -38.45 -8.15 15.90
N VAL A 188 -37.35 -8.88 15.91
CA VAL A 188 -36.95 -9.69 17.06
C VAL A 188 -36.18 -8.76 17.98
N ASP A 189 -36.87 -8.31 19.03
CA ASP A 189 -36.25 -7.76 20.23
C ASP A 189 -35.28 -8.80 20.81
N ILE A 190 -34.07 -8.32 21.11
CA ILE A 190 -33.03 -9.07 21.81
C ILE A 190 -33.49 -9.21 23.27
N ASN A 191 -33.77 -10.44 23.71
CA ASN A 191 -33.61 -10.86 25.10
C ASN A 191 -33.49 -12.39 25.19
N ASP A 192 -32.37 -12.80 25.77
CA ASP A 192 -32.03 -13.97 26.58
C ASP A 192 -32.73 -15.34 26.43
N ASP A 193 -31.84 -16.34 26.54
CA ASP A 193 -32.00 -17.69 27.06
C ASP A 193 -32.34 -18.89 26.16
N GLU A 194 -31.32 -19.77 26.09
CA GLU A 194 -31.32 -21.22 26.30
C GLU A 194 -31.88 -22.21 25.24
N GLU A 195 -30.97 -23.15 24.91
CA GLU A 195 -31.18 -24.58 24.65
C GLU A 195 -31.70 -25.12 23.28
N ARG A 196 -30.74 -25.75 22.58
CA ARG A 196 -30.71 -27.18 22.16
C ARG A 196 -31.54 -27.71 20.97
N ARG A 197 -30.80 -28.54 20.19
CA ARG A 197 -31.14 -29.71 19.34
C ARG A 197 -31.50 -29.40 17.87
N GLN A 198 -30.65 -29.77 16.89
CA GLN A 198 -30.40 -31.10 16.28
C GLN A 198 -31.60 -31.67 15.52
N TYR A 199 -31.39 -31.93 14.22
CA TYR A 199 -31.80 -33.08 13.36
C TYR A 199 -31.69 -32.60 11.88
N GLU A 200 -30.65 -32.93 11.12
CA GLU A 200 -30.35 -34.17 10.36
C GLU A 200 -31.37 -34.58 9.26
N GLY A 201 -30.83 -34.68 8.03
CA GLY A 201 -31.24 -35.60 6.96
C GLY A 201 -32.43 -35.18 6.08
N GLU A 202 -32.53 -35.50 4.79
CA GLU A 202 -31.66 -36.21 3.85
C GLU A 202 -32.38 -36.20 2.47
N HIS A 203 -31.61 -36.38 1.40
CA HIS A 203 -31.99 -37.07 0.15
C HIS A 203 -32.96 -36.47 -0.90
N SER A 204 -32.32 -35.94 -1.97
CA SER A 204 -32.31 -36.47 -3.35
C SER A 204 -33.61 -36.61 -4.17
N ARG A 205 -33.63 -36.04 -5.40
CA ARG A 205 -33.52 -36.76 -6.70
C ARG A 205 -33.92 -35.88 -7.90
N LEU A 206 -32.95 -35.71 -8.80
CA LEU A 206 -33.01 -35.72 -10.27
C LEU A 206 -34.39 -35.68 -10.96
N ARG A 207 -34.54 -34.75 -11.91
CA ARG A 207 -35.07 -35.08 -13.26
C ARG A 207 -34.67 -34.02 -14.30
N SER A 208 -34.01 -34.51 -15.34
CA SER A 208 -33.72 -33.84 -16.59
C SER A 208 -34.98 -33.70 -17.45
N ALA A 209 -35.15 -32.58 -18.13
CA ALA A 209 -35.95 -32.49 -19.35
C ALA A 209 -35.37 -31.42 -20.29
N SER A 210 -35.26 -31.81 -21.55
CA SER A 210 -34.56 -31.17 -22.65
C SER A 210 -35.40 -30.13 -23.39
N SER A 211 -34.71 -29.08 -23.86
CA SER A 211 -34.88 -28.32 -25.11
C SER A 211 -36.26 -27.77 -25.49
N LEU A 212 -36.37 -26.44 -25.51
CA LEU A 212 -37.00 -25.71 -26.61
C LEU A 212 -36.30 -24.37 -26.84
N SER A 213 -35.84 -24.21 -28.08
CA SER A 213 -35.23 -23.02 -28.66
C SER A 213 -36.33 -22.00 -28.96
N ALA A 214 -36.20 -20.78 -28.46
CA ALA A 214 -36.91 -19.60 -28.96
C ALA A 214 -35.95 -18.40 -28.94
N ASN A 215 -35.67 -17.88 -30.14
CA ASN A 215 -34.86 -16.70 -30.40
C ASN A 215 -35.43 -15.47 -29.71
N HIS A 216 -34.66 -14.85 -28.83
CA HIS A 216 -34.69 -13.40 -28.62
C HIS A 216 -33.27 -12.88 -28.49
N GLN A 217 -32.88 -12.05 -29.47
CA GLN A 217 -31.69 -11.22 -29.43
C GLN A 217 -31.94 -10.07 -28.46
N THR A 218 -31.41 -10.20 -27.26
CA THR A 218 -31.12 -9.07 -26.37
C THR A 218 -29.65 -9.14 -26.03
N THR A 219 -28.93 -8.10 -26.41
CA THR A 219 -27.51 -7.87 -26.16
C THR A 219 -27.29 -7.65 -24.66
N GLU A 220 -27.13 -8.73 -23.92
CA GLU A 220 -26.60 -8.71 -22.55
C GLU A 220 -25.10 -9.00 -22.61
N THR A 221 -24.29 -7.97 -22.38
CA THR A 221 -22.86 -8.11 -22.11
C THR A 221 -22.67 -8.76 -20.74
N ASN A 222 -22.78 -10.09 -20.73
CA ASN A 222 -22.48 -10.95 -19.59
C ASN A 222 -20.96 -11.00 -19.38
N ILE A 223 -20.40 -9.96 -18.77
CA ILE A 223 -19.00 -9.94 -18.34
C ILE A 223 -18.96 -10.61 -16.96
N LYS A 224 -18.64 -11.91 -16.96
CA LYS A 224 -18.24 -12.62 -15.74
C LYS A 224 -16.98 -11.95 -15.17
N PRO A 225 -16.91 -11.67 -13.85
CA PRO A 225 -15.66 -11.20 -13.23
C PRO A 225 -14.70 -12.39 -13.19
N ALA A 226 -13.83 -12.49 -14.19
CA ALA A 226 -12.72 -13.42 -14.17
C ALA A 226 -11.66 -12.86 -13.23
N SER A 227 -11.49 -13.53 -12.09
CA SER A 227 -10.43 -13.29 -11.11
C SER A 227 -9.08 -13.02 -11.78
N LEU A 228 -8.26 -12.13 -11.20
CA LEU A 228 -6.89 -11.87 -11.63
C LEU A 228 -5.94 -13.11 -11.63
N TYR A 229 -6.43 -14.29 -11.27
CA TYR A 229 -5.76 -15.57 -11.54
C TYR A 229 -5.82 -15.97 -13.03
N VAL A 230 -5.26 -15.16 -13.93
CA VAL A 230 -4.74 -15.72 -15.19
C VAL A 230 -3.35 -15.16 -15.42
N SER A 231 -2.47 -15.49 -14.50
CA SER A 231 -1.24 -16.11 -14.94
C SER A 231 -1.46 -17.62 -14.77
N ASN A 232 -1.77 -18.31 -15.87
CA ASN A 232 -1.62 -19.76 -15.92
C ASN A 232 -0.12 -20.05 -15.92
N TRP A 233 0.51 -19.89 -14.75
CA TRP A 233 1.87 -20.33 -14.51
C TRP A 233 1.91 -21.83 -14.83
N THR A 234 2.83 -22.25 -15.69
CA THR A 234 3.13 -23.67 -15.84
C THR A 234 3.61 -24.21 -14.48
N ASP A 235 3.38 -25.49 -14.20
CA ASP A 235 3.88 -26.12 -12.97
C ASP A 235 5.39 -25.91 -12.80
N ASP A 236 6.15 -25.79 -13.90
CA ASP A 236 7.57 -25.47 -13.91
C ASP A 236 7.90 -24.07 -13.38
N GLU A 237 7.07 -23.06 -13.67
CA GLU A 237 7.29 -21.66 -13.27
C GLU A 237 6.93 -21.46 -11.79
N LYS A 238 5.84 -22.11 -11.32
CA LYS A 238 5.53 -22.25 -9.87
C LYS A 238 6.64 -23.00 -9.14
N TYR A 239 7.16 -24.08 -9.71
CA TYR A 239 8.25 -24.89 -9.16
C TYR A 239 9.58 -24.12 -9.09
N ARG A 240 9.91 -23.30 -10.10
CA ARG A 240 11.09 -22.41 -10.07
C ARG A 240 11.01 -21.40 -8.93
N ARG A 241 9.84 -20.81 -8.71
CA ARG A 241 9.62 -19.80 -7.66
C ARG A 241 9.64 -20.36 -6.24
N THR A 242 9.19 -21.61 -6.03
CA THR A 242 9.15 -22.24 -4.69
C THR A 242 10.45 -22.93 -4.26
N LYS A 243 11.34 -23.31 -5.19
CA LYS A 243 12.57 -24.05 -4.83
C LYS A 243 13.88 -23.30 -5.01
N ASN A 244 13.92 -22.20 -5.77
CA ASN A 244 15.10 -21.36 -5.91
C ASN A 244 14.76 -19.90 -5.62
N PRO A 245 14.90 -19.44 -4.37
CA PRO A 245 14.91 -18.02 -4.05
C PRO A 245 16.20 -17.46 -4.62
N MET A 246 16.10 -17.12 -5.91
CA MET A 246 17.24 -16.70 -6.69
C MET A 246 17.72 -15.38 -6.09
N ARG A 247 19.04 -15.22 -5.98
CA ARG A 247 19.62 -13.87 -5.90
C ARG A 247 18.99 -13.06 -7.01
N LEU A 248 18.12 -12.12 -6.65
CA LEU A 248 17.43 -11.30 -7.64
C LEU A 248 18.47 -10.35 -8.22
N ASN A 249 19.00 -10.71 -9.38
CA ASN A 249 20.04 -9.92 -10.02
C ASN A 249 19.42 -8.64 -10.61
N ASN A 250 20.24 -7.61 -10.82
CA ASN A 250 19.77 -6.32 -11.34
C ASN A 250 18.94 -6.42 -12.64
N ALA A 251 19.19 -7.42 -13.48
CA ALA A 251 18.39 -7.68 -14.68
C ALA A 251 16.95 -8.13 -14.36
N GLN A 252 16.76 -8.99 -13.36
CA GLN A 252 15.44 -9.47 -12.92
C GLN A 252 14.67 -8.37 -12.18
N ILE A 253 15.37 -7.48 -11.47
CA ILE A 253 14.76 -6.28 -10.88
C ILE A 253 14.35 -5.31 -11.99
N ALA A 254 15.19 -5.12 -13.01
CA ALA A 254 14.89 -4.22 -14.12
C ALA A 254 13.65 -4.65 -14.91
N ASP A 255 13.40 -5.95 -15.00
CA ASP A 255 12.22 -6.55 -15.63
C ASP A 255 10.92 -6.32 -14.83
N ARG A 256 11.02 -5.92 -13.56
CA ARG A 256 9.89 -5.62 -12.67
C ARG A 256 9.76 -4.10 -12.48
N PRO A 257 9.04 -3.37 -13.35
CA PRO A 257 9.13 -1.91 -13.40
C PRO A 257 8.62 -1.21 -12.14
N TYR A 258 7.56 -1.72 -11.49
CA TYR A 258 7.05 -1.17 -10.23
C TYR A 258 8.05 -1.33 -9.09
N PHE A 259 8.52 -2.55 -8.85
CA PHE A 259 9.55 -2.82 -7.85
C PHE A 259 10.85 -2.05 -8.11
N ASN A 260 11.32 -2.00 -9.35
CA ASN A 260 12.49 -1.21 -9.74
C ASN A 260 12.31 0.28 -9.42
N THR A 261 11.08 0.80 -9.50
CA THR A 261 10.80 2.20 -9.15
C THR A 261 10.89 2.43 -7.64
N LEU A 262 10.45 1.47 -6.82
CA LEU A 262 10.69 1.50 -5.37
C LEU A 262 12.19 1.50 -5.05
N ILE A 263 12.97 0.62 -5.69
CA ILE A 263 14.43 0.55 -5.48
C ILE A 263 15.13 1.86 -5.90
N LYS A 264 14.72 2.47 -7.02
CA LYS A 264 15.26 3.76 -7.48
C LYS A 264 14.88 4.92 -6.58
N ALA A 265 13.72 4.89 -5.94
CA ALA A 265 13.32 5.91 -4.98
C ALA A 265 14.24 5.96 -3.74
N LEU A 266 15.02 4.90 -3.49
CA LEU A 266 16.02 4.84 -2.40
C LEU A 266 17.33 5.61 -2.71
N GLU A 267 17.52 6.13 -3.93
CA GLU A 267 18.79 6.77 -4.34
C GLU A 267 19.02 8.18 -3.78
N CYS A 268 18.09 8.72 -2.98
CA CYS A 268 18.22 9.98 -2.22
C CYS A 268 18.90 11.15 -2.99
N THR A 269 18.56 11.34 -4.27
CA THR A 269 19.32 12.23 -5.16
C THR A 269 19.24 13.71 -4.82
N GLU A 270 18.08 14.18 -4.34
CA GLU A 270 17.86 15.59 -3.95
C GLU A 270 17.64 15.69 -2.45
N ASN A 271 16.62 14.97 -1.97
CA ASN A 271 16.30 14.80 -0.56
C ASN A 271 15.89 13.35 -0.30
N ASP A 272 15.58 13.05 0.96
CA ASP A 272 15.23 11.70 1.40
C ASP A 272 13.72 11.40 1.38
N GLN A 273 12.85 12.29 0.90
CA GLN A 273 11.39 12.11 1.03
C GLN A 273 10.87 10.91 0.24
N LEU A 274 11.28 10.76 -1.02
CA LEU A 274 10.92 9.60 -1.84
C LEU A 274 11.47 8.31 -1.22
N CYS A 275 12.68 8.37 -0.67
CA CYS A 275 13.31 7.25 0.01
C CYS A 275 12.51 6.86 1.27
N PHE A 276 12.14 7.83 2.10
CA PHE A 276 11.31 7.64 3.29
C PHE A 276 10.01 6.90 2.96
N TYR A 277 9.26 7.34 1.94
CA TYR A 277 8.00 6.69 1.58
C TYR A 277 8.20 5.36 0.84
N ALA A 278 9.27 5.19 0.06
CA ALA A 278 9.59 3.88 -0.53
C ALA A 278 9.95 2.84 0.54
N LEU A 279 10.76 3.23 1.54
CA LEU A 279 11.01 2.40 2.74
C LEU A 279 9.72 2.12 3.48
N SER A 280 8.84 3.11 3.58
CA SER A 280 7.53 2.96 4.22
C SER A 280 6.68 1.91 3.55
N VAL A 281 6.52 1.95 2.21
CA VAL A 281 5.80 0.93 1.44
C VAL A 281 6.38 -0.47 1.67
N LEU A 282 7.71 -0.61 1.59
CA LEU A 282 8.37 -1.91 1.78
C LEU A 282 8.18 -2.43 3.21
N LEU A 283 8.25 -1.56 4.23
CA LEU A 283 8.06 -1.95 5.62
C LEU A 283 6.60 -2.32 5.89
N THR A 284 5.64 -1.46 5.54
CA THR A 284 4.22 -1.72 5.81
C THR A 284 3.75 -2.98 5.08
N MET A 285 4.16 -3.19 3.83
CA MET A 285 3.87 -4.41 3.08
C MET A 285 4.49 -5.67 3.72
N THR A 286 5.69 -5.59 4.29
CA THR A 286 6.33 -6.75 4.94
C THR A 286 5.87 -6.99 6.38
N THR A 287 5.24 -6.00 7.03
CA THR A 287 4.62 -6.16 8.35
C THR A 287 3.15 -6.50 8.28
N ASN A 288 2.48 -6.26 7.15
CA ASN A 288 1.06 -6.50 7.01
C ASN A 288 0.77 -8.02 7.06
N PRO A 289 0.02 -8.50 8.06
CA PRO A 289 -0.24 -9.93 8.26
C PRO A 289 -1.11 -10.55 7.16
N ALA A 290 -1.81 -9.73 6.36
CA ALA A 290 -2.67 -10.18 5.29
C ALA A 290 -1.94 -10.33 3.94
N VAL A 291 -0.66 -9.96 3.83
CA VAL A 291 0.16 -10.20 2.65
C VAL A 291 0.77 -11.60 2.71
N ASP A 292 0.63 -12.39 1.63
CA ASP A 292 1.20 -13.73 1.59
C ASP A 292 2.72 -13.69 1.75
N SER A 293 3.20 -14.51 2.68
CA SER A 293 4.61 -14.82 2.87
C SER A 293 5.32 -15.22 1.57
N VAL A 294 4.64 -15.90 0.63
CA VAL A 294 5.20 -16.33 -0.66
C VAL A 294 5.51 -15.13 -1.56
N ILE A 295 4.65 -14.10 -1.55
CA ILE A 295 4.87 -12.88 -2.35
C ILE A 295 6.10 -12.14 -1.81
N ILE A 296 6.20 -11.99 -0.49
CA ILE A 296 7.35 -11.37 0.19
C ILE A 296 8.65 -12.16 -0.07
N GLU A 297 8.58 -13.49 -0.03
CA GLU A 297 9.70 -14.39 -0.34
C GLU A 297 10.18 -14.26 -1.78
N SER A 298 9.27 -14.05 -2.73
CA SER A 298 9.58 -13.98 -4.16
C SER A 298 10.58 -12.86 -4.51
N VAL A 299 10.74 -11.88 -3.62
CA VAL A 299 11.66 -10.74 -3.74
C VAL A 299 12.70 -10.73 -2.61
N CYS A 300 12.72 -11.77 -1.77
CA CYS A 300 13.62 -11.93 -0.63
C CYS A 300 13.53 -10.75 0.36
N LEU A 301 12.31 -10.33 0.70
CA LEU A 301 12.06 -9.23 1.65
C LEU A 301 12.04 -9.66 3.13
N THR A 302 12.30 -10.94 3.43
CA THR A 302 12.39 -11.48 4.80
C THR A 302 13.49 -12.52 4.94
N VAL A 303 14.03 -12.68 6.15
CA VAL A 303 15.00 -13.73 6.49
C VAL A 303 14.32 -15.08 6.60
N LYS A 304 14.72 -16.06 5.77
CA LYS A 304 14.19 -17.44 5.85
C LYS A 304 15.23 -18.56 5.79
N SER A 305 16.44 -18.25 5.40
CA SER A 305 17.47 -19.25 5.12
C SER A 305 18.72 -19.00 5.96
N SER A 306 19.41 -20.08 6.32
CA SER A 306 20.64 -20.03 7.11
C SER A 306 21.85 -19.55 6.29
N ASP A 307 21.69 -19.31 4.99
CA ASP A 307 22.78 -18.96 4.08
C ASP A 307 22.91 -17.45 3.85
N LYS A 308 24.15 -16.95 3.88
CA LYS A 308 24.53 -15.55 3.63
C LYS A 308 24.20 -15.02 2.22
N SER A 309 23.55 -15.81 1.37
CA SER A 309 23.30 -15.52 -0.05
C SER A 309 21.84 -15.32 -0.42
N PHE A 310 20.93 -15.33 0.55
CA PHE A 310 19.48 -15.46 0.35
C PHE A 310 18.69 -14.15 0.56
N TYR A 311 19.32 -13.00 0.40
CA TYR A 311 18.65 -11.71 0.48
C TYR A 311 18.76 -10.96 -0.84
N ASN A 312 17.89 -9.95 -1.03
CA ASN A 312 17.96 -9.07 -2.18
C ASN A 312 19.20 -8.17 -2.09
N VAL A 313 20.28 -8.56 -2.76
CA VAL A 313 21.58 -7.87 -2.70
C VAL A 313 21.46 -6.42 -3.17
N SER A 314 20.72 -6.18 -4.26
CA SER A 314 20.51 -4.84 -4.79
C SER A 314 19.83 -3.90 -3.79
N LEU A 315 18.78 -4.39 -3.12
CA LEU A 315 18.09 -3.63 -2.06
C LEU A 315 19.00 -3.39 -0.86
N VAL A 316 19.72 -4.42 -0.39
CA VAL A 316 20.64 -4.27 0.74
C VAL A 316 21.79 -3.30 0.42
N ASP A 317 22.31 -3.32 -0.81
CA ASP A 317 23.34 -2.38 -1.23
C ASP A 317 22.80 -0.94 -1.19
N LYS A 318 21.56 -0.69 -1.66
CA LYS A 318 20.91 0.62 -1.52
C LYS A 318 20.68 1.03 -0.06
N LEU A 319 20.32 0.09 0.82
CA LEU A 319 20.20 0.38 2.25
C LEU A 319 21.56 0.74 2.87
N CYS A 320 22.63 0.06 2.48
CA CYS A 320 23.99 0.41 2.91
C CYS A 320 24.41 1.78 2.37
N ASP A 321 24.04 2.14 1.13
CA ASP A 321 24.26 3.47 0.57
C ASP A 321 23.59 4.55 1.44
N ILE A 322 22.34 4.34 1.89
CA ILE A 322 21.64 5.28 2.79
C ILE A 322 22.38 5.44 4.12
N LEU A 323 22.84 4.34 4.71
CA LEU A 323 23.61 4.36 5.96
C LEU A 323 24.92 5.15 5.80
N GLU A 324 25.63 4.97 4.68
CA GLU A 324 26.85 5.72 4.38
C GLU A 324 26.56 7.21 4.14
N LEU A 325 25.54 7.53 3.33
CA LEU A 325 25.11 8.90 3.06
C LEU A 325 24.71 9.65 4.34
N ALA A 326 24.09 8.96 5.30
CA ALA A 326 23.73 9.54 6.59
C ALA A 326 24.94 9.94 7.45
N THR A 327 26.14 9.43 7.15
CA THR A 327 27.39 9.76 7.87
C THR A 327 28.22 10.85 7.19
N ILE A 328 27.79 11.35 6.03
CA ILE A 328 28.46 12.44 5.33
C ILE A 328 28.07 13.78 5.99
N HIS A 329 29.01 14.71 6.06
CA HIS A 329 28.74 16.08 6.51
C HIS A 329 27.66 16.75 5.64
N ASP A 330 26.72 17.48 6.27
CA ASP A 330 25.56 18.08 5.60
C ASP A 330 24.69 17.06 4.82
N SER A 331 24.51 15.86 5.38
CA SER A 331 23.63 14.84 4.79
C SER A 331 22.19 15.33 4.66
N ASN A 332 21.55 15.00 3.53
CA ASN A 332 20.12 15.24 3.31
C ASN A 332 19.23 14.09 3.82
N ILE A 333 19.79 13.16 4.61
CA ILE A 333 19.07 12.03 5.20
C ILE A 333 18.63 12.39 6.61
N ARG A 334 17.32 12.36 6.86
CA ARG A 334 16.75 12.55 8.20
C ARG A 334 16.90 11.29 9.05
N ILE A 335 16.90 11.47 10.37
CA ILE A 335 17.00 10.37 11.35
C ILE A 335 15.86 9.35 11.14
N VAL A 336 14.63 9.82 10.87
CA VAL A 336 13.50 8.94 10.58
C VAL A 336 13.74 8.03 9.38
N THR A 337 14.33 8.54 8.30
CA THR A 337 14.63 7.74 7.09
C THR A 337 15.73 6.72 7.36
N LEU A 338 16.79 7.13 8.08
CA LEU A 338 17.84 6.22 8.51
C LEU A 338 17.28 5.10 9.40
N SER A 339 16.38 5.42 10.33
CA SER A 339 15.72 4.45 11.20
C SER A 339 14.90 3.41 10.41
N LEU A 340 14.11 3.85 9.42
CA LEU A 340 13.37 2.94 8.55
C LEU A 340 14.32 2.08 7.71
N ALA A 341 15.42 2.64 7.20
CA ALA A 341 16.41 1.89 6.44
C ALA A 341 17.05 0.78 7.27
N ILE A 342 17.42 1.08 8.52
CA ILE A 342 17.95 0.09 9.49
C ILE A 342 16.89 -0.96 9.82
N SER A 343 15.63 -0.56 10.00
CA SER A 343 14.53 -1.46 10.33
C SER A 343 14.26 -2.46 9.19
N LEU A 344 14.25 -1.97 7.95
CA LEU A 344 14.11 -2.82 6.77
C LEU A 344 15.32 -3.73 6.60
N LEU A 345 16.54 -3.20 6.76
CA LEU A 345 17.77 -3.99 6.69
C LEU A 345 17.75 -5.14 7.70
N LYS A 346 17.36 -4.88 8.95
CA LYS A 346 17.18 -5.93 9.97
C LYS A 346 16.18 -7.00 9.51
N LYS A 347 15.01 -6.61 9.00
CA LYS A 347 14.02 -7.55 8.46
C LYS A 347 14.55 -8.41 7.31
N LEU A 348 15.49 -7.88 6.52
CA LEU A 348 16.08 -8.58 5.38
C LEU A 348 17.18 -9.56 5.75
N VAL A 349 18.00 -9.24 6.77
CA VAL A 349 19.26 -9.98 7.03
C VAL A 349 19.49 -10.44 8.46
N TYR A 350 18.64 -10.06 9.42
CA TYR A 350 18.81 -10.40 10.83
C TYR A 350 17.64 -11.27 11.35
N ASP A 351 17.98 -12.42 11.90
CA ASP A 351 17.04 -13.31 12.59
C ASP A 351 17.08 -12.99 14.08
N GLU A 352 15.99 -12.39 14.57
CA GLU A 352 15.90 -11.94 15.96
C GLU A 352 15.86 -13.10 16.95
N GLU A 353 15.28 -14.25 16.58
CA GLU A 353 15.17 -15.42 17.44
C GLU A 353 16.54 -16.08 17.65
N LYS A 354 17.29 -16.25 16.57
CA LYS A 354 18.62 -16.87 16.62
C LYS A 354 19.73 -15.89 16.96
N LYS A 355 19.47 -14.58 16.85
CA LYS A 355 20.46 -13.49 16.97
C LYS A 355 21.60 -13.64 15.97
N ILE A 356 21.29 -14.07 14.75
CA ILE A 356 22.26 -14.29 13.67
C ILE A 356 22.01 -13.31 12.54
N SER A 357 23.09 -12.73 12.01
CA SER A 357 23.06 -11.95 10.77
C SER A 357 23.52 -12.80 9.59
N TYR A 358 22.74 -12.78 8.52
CA TYR A 358 23.05 -13.40 7.23
C TYR A 358 23.60 -12.40 6.21
N LEU A 359 24.01 -11.21 6.67
CA LEU A 359 24.62 -10.20 5.82
C LEU A 359 25.97 -10.71 5.28
N SER A 360 26.28 -10.41 4.02
CA SER A 360 27.59 -10.70 3.45
C SER A 360 28.70 -9.95 4.17
N ASP A 361 29.92 -10.50 4.15
CA ASP A 361 31.08 -9.87 4.80
C ASP A 361 31.41 -8.50 4.17
N HIS A 362 31.12 -8.34 2.86
CA HIS A 362 31.23 -7.06 2.16
C HIS A 362 30.32 -5.99 2.75
N ASN A 363 29.01 -6.27 2.84
CA ASN A 363 28.04 -5.29 3.37
C ASN A 363 28.19 -5.09 4.87
N MET A 364 28.65 -6.12 5.61
CA MET A 364 29.01 -5.96 7.02
C MET A 364 30.17 -4.98 7.21
N ALA A 365 31.21 -5.07 6.36
CA ALA A 365 32.33 -4.13 6.41
C ALA A 365 31.89 -2.68 6.11
N ARG A 366 30.96 -2.48 5.17
CA ARG A 366 30.37 -1.17 4.86
C ARG A 366 29.66 -0.55 6.06
N ILE A 367 28.79 -1.32 6.73
CA ILE A 367 28.08 -0.86 7.94
C ILE A 367 29.07 -0.55 9.06
N ASP A 368 30.08 -1.40 9.28
CA ASP A 368 31.11 -1.16 10.29
C ASP A 368 31.93 0.11 9.99
N GLN A 369 32.23 0.37 8.72
CA GLN A 369 32.87 1.60 8.28
C GLN A 369 32.00 2.83 8.55
N ALA A 370 30.72 2.82 8.15
CA ALA A 370 29.80 3.93 8.41
C ALA A 370 29.69 4.20 9.93
N ARG A 371 29.56 3.16 10.75
CA ARG A 371 29.54 3.27 12.21
C ARG A 371 30.83 3.90 12.76
N LYS A 372 32.00 3.45 12.28
CA LYS A 372 33.31 3.99 12.69
C LYS A 372 33.47 5.46 12.28
N GLN A 373 32.99 5.83 11.10
CA GLN A 373 32.99 7.21 10.62
C GLN A 373 32.16 8.10 11.55
N ALA A 374 30.88 7.77 11.76
CA ALA A 374 30.00 8.51 12.67
C ALA A 374 30.58 8.62 14.10
N THR A 375 31.16 7.54 14.61
CA THR A 375 31.80 7.54 15.94
C THR A 375 33.03 8.46 15.99
N THR A 376 33.80 8.53 14.91
CA THR A 376 35.00 9.38 14.82
C THR A 376 34.61 10.85 14.74
N ASP A 377 33.57 11.17 13.97
CA ASP A 377 33.04 12.52 13.86
C ASP A 377 32.47 12.99 15.21
N LEU A 378 31.64 12.17 15.86
CA LEU A 378 31.10 12.48 17.19
C LEU A 378 32.22 12.75 18.22
N ARG A 379 33.31 11.94 18.21
CA ARG A 379 34.47 12.15 19.10
C ARG A 379 35.18 13.48 18.86
N ARG A 380 35.14 14.02 17.64
CA ARG A 380 35.75 15.31 17.31
C ARG A 380 34.95 16.46 17.93
N TYR A 381 33.63 16.38 17.89
CA TYR A 381 32.74 17.44 18.37
C TYR A 381 32.49 17.38 19.88
N TYR A 382 32.52 16.18 20.48
CA TYR A 382 32.27 15.96 21.91
C TYR A 382 33.05 16.90 22.86
N PRO A 383 34.36 17.14 22.68
CA PRO A 383 35.11 18.05 23.57
C PRO A 383 34.93 19.53 23.22
N GLN A 384 34.39 19.85 22.04
CA GLN A 384 34.36 21.20 21.49
C GLN A 384 33.07 21.95 21.79
N GLN A 385 31.98 21.24 22.06
CA GLN A 385 30.65 21.82 22.24
C GLN A 385 30.00 21.31 23.52
N GLU A 386 29.93 22.16 24.55
CA GLU A 386 29.33 21.82 25.85
C GLU A 386 27.84 21.45 25.73
N LEU A 387 27.10 22.09 24.82
CA LEU A 387 25.66 21.86 24.60
C LEU A 387 25.35 20.59 23.80
N LEU A 388 26.34 20.03 23.09
CA LEU A 388 26.13 18.85 22.26
C LEU A 388 25.75 17.63 23.10
N LEU A 389 26.37 17.48 24.28
CA LEU A 389 26.11 16.34 25.15
C LEU A 389 24.67 16.33 25.67
N ASP A 390 24.20 17.47 26.16
CA ASP A 390 22.82 17.61 26.66
C ASP A 390 21.80 17.32 25.54
N MET A 391 22.02 17.90 24.36
CA MET A 391 21.17 17.67 23.18
C MET A 391 21.18 16.19 22.76
N PHE A 392 22.36 15.56 22.70
CA PHE A 392 22.50 14.16 22.33
C PHE A 392 21.80 13.23 23.33
N GLU A 393 21.97 13.48 24.63
CA GLU A 393 21.32 12.68 25.68
C GLU A 393 19.79 12.86 25.67
N ASP A 394 19.29 14.06 25.40
CA ASP A 394 17.87 14.33 25.26
C ASP A 394 17.29 13.60 24.04
N GLU A 395 17.91 13.70 22.87
CA GLU A 395 17.50 12.99 21.64
C GLU A 395 17.56 11.46 21.82
N TYR A 396 18.62 10.95 22.45
CA TYR A 396 18.75 9.53 22.74
C TYR A 396 17.62 9.07 23.68
N ARG A 397 17.34 9.81 24.76
CA ARG A 397 16.25 9.51 25.69
C ARG A 397 14.89 9.53 24.98
N GLN A 398 14.62 10.53 24.14
CA GLN A 398 13.38 10.60 23.36
C GLN A 398 13.22 9.38 22.43
N THR A 399 14.29 8.98 21.76
CA THR A 399 14.30 7.80 20.88
C THR A 399 14.04 6.49 21.64
N GLN A 400 14.49 6.39 22.89
CA GLN A 400 14.20 5.24 23.75
C GLN A 400 12.74 5.24 24.26
N LEU A 401 12.21 6.41 24.62
CA LEU A 401 10.86 6.54 25.16
C LEU A 401 9.78 6.34 24.10
N ASN A 402 9.99 6.90 22.91
CA ASN A 402 9.08 6.79 21.77
C ASN A 402 9.82 6.11 20.61
N PRO A 403 9.78 4.76 20.53
CA PRO A 403 10.33 4.04 19.39
C PRO A 403 9.74 4.59 18.09
N LEU A 404 10.61 4.84 17.11
CA LEU A 404 10.24 5.42 15.81
C LEU A 404 9.34 4.44 15.05
N ARG A 405 8.03 4.63 15.19
CA ARG A 405 6.98 3.81 14.59
C ARG A 405 6.45 4.46 13.34
N ILE A 406 6.40 3.69 12.26
CA ILE A 406 5.97 4.16 10.94
C ILE A 406 4.55 4.74 10.97
N GLU A 407 3.67 4.16 11.80
CA GLU A 407 2.29 4.57 12.01
C GLU A 407 2.17 6.04 12.42
N HIS A 408 3.12 6.53 13.22
CA HIS A 408 3.10 7.90 13.73
C HIS A 408 3.51 8.89 12.65
N PHE A 409 4.41 8.49 11.74
CA PHE A 409 4.91 9.37 10.70
C PHE A 409 3.98 9.47 9.50
N LEU A 410 3.28 8.39 9.14
CA LEU A 410 2.34 8.41 8.02
C LEU A 410 1.08 9.27 8.35
N LYS A 411 0.74 9.39 9.64
CA LYS A 411 -0.31 10.31 10.11
C LYS A 411 0.12 11.78 10.22
N ASP A 412 1.41 12.08 10.05
CA ASP A 412 1.95 13.44 10.22
C ASP A 412 2.09 14.13 8.85
N SER A 413 1.20 15.10 8.59
CA SER A 413 1.22 15.86 7.34
C SER A 413 2.52 16.64 7.11
N CYS A 414 3.32 16.90 8.16
CA CYS A 414 4.63 17.55 8.03
C CYS A 414 5.59 16.73 7.16
N MET A 415 5.42 15.41 7.12
CA MET A 415 6.29 14.50 6.35
C MET A 415 6.06 14.61 4.83
N LEU A 416 4.95 15.21 4.40
CA LEU A 416 4.63 15.42 2.98
C LEU A 416 5.27 16.70 2.41
N PHE A 417 5.64 17.64 3.27
CA PHE A 417 6.38 18.84 2.87
C PHE A 417 7.88 18.57 2.75
N PRO A 418 8.60 19.32 1.89
CA PRO A 418 10.05 19.28 1.86
C PRO A 418 10.64 19.40 3.28
N PRO A 419 11.69 18.63 3.62
CA PRO A 419 12.25 18.63 4.96
C PRO A 419 12.61 20.05 5.42
N SER A 420 12.13 20.44 6.58
CA SER A 420 12.51 21.73 7.16
C SER A 420 14.00 21.74 7.52
N THR A 421 14.63 22.90 7.45
CA THR A 421 16.02 23.14 7.88
C THR A 421 16.11 24.07 9.08
N THR A 422 14.98 24.34 9.74
CA THR A 422 14.91 25.27 10.87
C THR A 422 14.02 24.73 11.99
N PRO A 423 14.44 24.86 13.27
CA PRO A 423 13.61 24.52 14.43
C PRO A 423 12.37 25.41 14.54
N LEU A 424 12.37 26.60 13.92
CA LEU A 424 11.25 27.54 13.95
C LEU A 424 10.00 27.01 13.23
N SER A 425 10.13 25.95 12.44
CA SER A 425 9.00 25.26 11.81
C SER A 425 8.10 24.52 12.80
N GLY A 426 8.59 24.29 14.03
CA GLY A 426 7.94 23.43 15.02
C GLY A 426 8.00 21.95 14.68
N VAL A 427 8.77 21.55 13.67
CA VAL A 427 9.02 20.14 13.33
C VAL A 427 10.15 19.60 14.19
N GLU A 428 9.91 18.44 14.82
CA GLU A 428 10.88 17.75 15.67
C GLU A 428 12.17 17.42 14.90
N PHE A 429 13.30 17.42 15.60
CA PHE A 429 14.62 17.25 14.99
C PHE A 429 14.71 15.96 14.15
N ILE A 430 14.20 14.85 14.67
CA ILE A 430 14.16 13.55 13.99
C ILE A 430 13.50 13.59 12.59
N LYS A 431 12.54 14.49 12.36
CA LYS A 431 11.73 14.62 11.12
C LYS A 431 12.25 15.69 10.16
N ARG A 432 13.27 16.45 10.53
CA ARG A 432 13.81 17.58 9.75
C ARG A 432 15.31 17.45 9.55
N LEU A 433 15.88 18.36 8.76
CA LEU A 433 17.33 18.47 8.58
C LEU A 433 17.95 19.34 9.69
N PRO A 434 19.24 19.10 10.01
CA PRO A 434 19.94 19.85 11.04
C PRO A 434 20.11 21.34 10.68
N SER A 435 20.01 22.17 11.72
CA SER A 435 20.09 23.63 11.66
C SER A 435 21.24 24.11 12.54
N GLY A 436 22.23 24.77 11.93
CA GLY A 436 23.42 25.26 12.61
C GLY A 436 24.46 24.17 12.92
N ASP A 437 25.61 24.58 13.43
CA ASP A 437 26.79 23.72 13.57
C ASP A 437 26.68 22.69 14.69
N ILE A 438 25.77 22.91 15.66
CA ILE A 438 25.55 21.99 16.78
C ILE A 438 24.73 20.78 16.33
N GLU A 439 23.63 21.00 15.61
CA GLU A 439 22.78 19.90 15.13
C GLU A 439 23.42 19.11 13.97
N ARG A 440 24.38 19.73 13.24
CA ARG A 440 25.15 19.07 12.17
C ARG A 440 26.27 18.17 12.69
N ALA A 441 26.76 18.44 13.90
CA ALA A 441 27.80 17.69 14.58
C ALA A 441 27.24 16.35 15.10
#